data_AF-A0A8T1PXL8-F1
#
_entry.id   AF-A0A8T1PXL8-F1
#
_cell.length_a   1.000
_cell.length_b   1.000
_cell.length_c   1.000
_cell.angle_alpha   90.00
_cell.angle_beta   90.00
_cell.angle_gamma   90.00
#
_symmetry.space_group_name_H-M   'P 1'
#
loop_
_entity.id
_entity.type
_entity.pdbx_description
1 polymer ?
#
loop_
_entity_poly.entity_id
_entity_poly.type
_entity_poly.pdbx_seq_one_letter_code
_entity_poly.pdbx_strand_id
1 'polypeptide(L)'
;MELQHFSHPHPLLLNDDGLLEDDENYTHKCDFCWERLSFGTPCYTCKEGCKYFCIHKSCADLPHQLQHPSHPKHDPLTLSERKWDKENQQCNNCGRDLAWWWAYRYTCSRCEFYLCIKCVSLSLTTKVDIHDHPLTLMQKLSQFFCDHCEKEGNDMFYFCTTCSFTIHPKCTLLPLVIRPLTKKAEIHDHSLTLARKLNSFTCDACGKEGRSMFYFCVICSFVFHLDCASLPLVVKVIRHEHPLKCCQSYSLPSVSPSSHSVCQLCVNMVDTDYMVYHCSTCDFVAHLHCATGKEERDETFVSKYKDEESIESSTSMLEHEELGIDESTDILTYVVKKFKLGVDGIEIAAEIKNFSHEHDLKLTDEFGINEKCDACTQYIFTLYYACAQCRFFLHKSCVELRRRMRYPIHRHPLMLLPKATYGYDGTFGCDACDCSCDGFTYNCEECKFDLDVQCSLLPYKFTHDSHKHRLILSRSQEGRKCNNCDSNEKILFYCADCEFALDFQCLTLPHTVWYEQHEHLFTLCYAPEDDSDEYYCDICEEKRDPRFWFYYCADCLYLAHLKCILGEFPNEKYGN
;
A
#
# COMPACT_ATOMS: atom_id res chain seq x y z
N MET A 1 5.48 -6.80 -58.40
CA MET A 1 4.08 -7.17 -58.75
C MET A 1 3.18 -5.99 -58.38
N GLU A 2 2.27 -5.58 -59.27
CA GLU A 2 1.37 -4.44 -59.03
C GLU A 2 0.00 -4.92 -58.52
N LEU A 3 -0.54 -4.26 -57.50
CA LEU A 3 -1.82 -4.56 -56.86
C LEU A 3 -2.72 -3.34 -56.87
N GLN A 4 -3.92 -3.46 -57.45
CA GLN A 4 -5.00 -2.49 -57.24
C GLN A 4 -5.80 -2.91 -56.01
N HIS A 5 -5.62 -2.22 -54.89
CA HIS A 5 -6.25 -2.58 -53.62
C HIS A 5 -7.43 -1.66 -53.30
N PHE A 6 -8.54 -2.18 -52.76
CA PHE A 6 -9.76 -1.39 -52.54
C PHE A 6 -9.59 -0.25 -51.52
N SER A 7 -8.58 -0.34 -50.65
CA SER A 7 -8.30 0.66 -49.63
C SER A 7 -7.50 1.86 -50.12
N HIS A 8 -6.98 1.83 -51.35
CA HIS A 8 -6.14 2.91 -51.88
C HIS A 8 -6.41 3.13 -53.37
N PRO A 9 -6.60 4.38 -53.83
CA PRO A 9 -6.97 4.66 -55.22
C PRO A 9 -5.84 4.37 -56.22
N HIS A 10 -4.58 4.45 -55.79
CA HIS A 10 -3.42 4.26 -56.66
C HIS A 10 -2.92 2.80 -56.66
N PRO A 11 -2.30 2.32 -57.76
CA PRO A 11 -1.63 1.03 -57.78
C PRO A 11 -0.53 0.93 -56.73
N LEU A 12 -0.49 -0.21 -56.04
CA LEU A 12 0.51 -0.52 -55.04
C LEU A 12 1.59 -1.43 -55.61
N LEU A 13 2.85 -1.17 -55.27
CA LEU A 13 4.01 -1.99 -55.64
C LEU A 13 4.45 -2.85 -54.46
N LEU A 14 4.63 -4.15 -54.71
CA LEU A 14 5.22 -5.06 -53.75
C LEU A 14 6.72 -4.77 -53.59
N ASN A 15 7.14 -4.51 -52.36
CA ASN A 15 8.52 -4.41 -51.92
C ASN A 15 8.83 -5.62 -51.04
N ASP A 16 9.57 -6.59 -51.59
CA ASP A 16 9.87 -7.86 -50.92
C ASP A 16 10.95 -7.74 -49.83
N ASP A 17 11.84 -6.74 -49.95
CA ASP A 17 12.96 -6.53 -49.03
C ASP A 17 12.59 -5.64 -47.82
N GLY A 18 11.40 -5.03 -47.85
CA GLY A 18 10.89 -4.16 -46.78
C GLY A 18 11.71 -2.87 -46.56
N LEU A 19 12.62 -2.54 -47.48
CA LEU A 19 13.43 -1.32 -47.46
C LEU A 19 12.56 -0.13 -47.88
N LEU A 20 12.07 0.62 -46.90
CA LEU A 20 11.49 1.94 -47.11
C LEU A 20 12.58 2.97 -46.84
N GLU A 21 12.62 4.06 -47.63
CA GLU A 21 13.53 5.17 -47.32
C GLU A 21 13.21 5.67 -45.90
N ASP A 22 14.19 5.54 -45.01
CA ASP A 22 14.08 6.01 -43.62
C ASP A 22 14.12 7.54 -43.63
N ASP A 23 13.00 8.17 -43.28
CA ASP A 23 12.97 9.56 -42.88
C ASP A 23 13.23 9.56 -41.36
N GLU A 24 14.27 10.24 -40.87
CA GLU A 24 14.77 10.17 -39.47
C GLU A 24 13.70 10.50 -38.41
N ASN A 25 12.52 11.01 -38.83
CA ASN A 25 11.39 11.38 -37.98
C ASN A 25 10.14 10.49 -38.14
N TYR A 26 10.11 9.44 -38.97
CA TYR A 26 8.88 8.68 -39.22
C TYR A 26 9.07 7.15 -39.20
N THR A 27 8.37 6.46 -38.28
CA THR A 27 8.31 4.99 -38.28
C THR A 27 7.22 4.51 -39.24
N HIS A 28 7.60 3.82 -40.32
CA HIS A 28 6.66 3.19 -41.25
C HIS A 28 5.82 2.11 -40.53
N LYS A 29 4.50 2.30 -40.51
CA LYS A 29 3.53 1.35 -39.94
C LYS A 29 2.58 0.87 -41.03
N CYS A 30 2.07 -0.34 -40.86
CA CYS A 30 1.05 -0.87 -41.75
C CYS A 30 -0.31 -0.17 -41.49
N ASP A 31 -0.93 0.39 -42.52
CA ASP A 31 -2.25 1.07 -42.42
C ASP A 31 -3.40 0.13 -42.00
N PHE A 32 -3.20 -1.19 -42.10
CA PHE A 32 -4.22 -2.18 -41.74
C PHE A 32 -4.12 -2.68 -40.31
N CYS A 33 -2.91 -3.07 -39.86
CA CYS A 33 -2.71 -3.65 -38.52
C CYS A 33 -1.96 -2.73 -37.55
N TRP A 34 -1.43 -1.61 -38.03
CA TRP A 34 -0.68 -0.60 -37.28
C TRP A 34 0.60 -1.08 -36.60
N GLU A 35 1.07 -2.28 -36.94
CA GLU A 35 2.36 -2.79 -36.51
C GLU A 35 3.48 -2.14 -37.33
N ARG A 36 4.66 -1.99 -36.70
CA ARG A 36 5.85 -1.49 -37.38
C ARG A 36 6.27 -2.45 -38.48
N LEU A 37 6.57 -1.91 -39.65
CA LEU A 37 7.18 -2.65 -40.73
C LEU A 37 8.63 -2.94 -40.32
N SER A 38 8.93 -4.22 -40.08
CA SER A 38 10.28 -4.65 -39.72
C SER A 38 11.10 -4.92 -40.97
N PHE A 39 12.41 -4.71 -40.90
CA PHE A 39 13.35 -5.00 -41.99
C PHE A 39 13.12 -6.43 -42.53
N GLY A 40 12.98 -6.58 -43.85
CA GLY A 40 12.70 -7.86 -44.50
C GLY A 40 11.23 -8.34 -44.47
N THR A 41 10.28 -7.51 -44.02
CA THR A 41 8.84 -7.85 -44.09
C THR A 41 8.24 -7.37 -45.42
N PRO A 42 7.71 -8.27 -46.27
CA PRO A 42 7.11 -7.88 -47.55
C PRO A 42 5.91 -6.95 -47.36
N CYS A 43 5.92 -5.82 -48.06
CA CYS A 43 4.87 -4.81 -47.95
C CYS A 43 4.54 -4.17 -49.30
N TYR A 44 3.34 -3.62 -49.40
CA TYR A 44 2.87 -2.87 -50.56
C TYR A 44 2.94 -1.38 -50.26
N THR A 45 3.54 -0.60 -51.16
CA THR A 45 3.59 0.88 -51.07
C THR A 45 2.99 1.51 -52.31
N CYS A 46 2.54 2.77 -52.18
CA CYS A 46 1.97 3.50 -53.29
C CYS A 46 3.02 3.91 -54.34
N LYS A 47 2.75 3.58 -55.61
CA LYS A 47 3.61 3.94 -56.76
C LYS A 47 3.61 5.43 -57.09
N GLU A 48 2.48 6.10 -56.87
CA GLU A 48 2.23 7.49 -57.30
C GLU A 48 2.60 8.53 -56.22
N GLY A 49 3.42 8.16 -55.22
CA GLY A 49 4.01 9.10 -54.27
C GLY A 49 3.20 9.41 -53.01
N CYS A 50 2.21 8.58 -52.64
CA CYS A 50 1.58 8.66 -51.31
C CYS A 50 2.57 8.16 -50.24
N LYS A 51 3.43 9.07 -49.76
CA LYS A 51 4.59 8.76 -48.89
C LYS A 51 4.30 7.96 -47.62
N TYR A 52 3.05 8.00 -47.13
CA TYR A 52 2.69 7.41 -45.84
C TYR A 52 1.81 6.16 -45.95
N PHE A 53 1.43 5.73 -47.16
CA PHE A 53 0.58 4.55 -47.33
C PHE A 53 1.42 3.29 -47.52
N CYS A 54 1.32 2.36 -46.57
CA CYS A 54 1.95 1.06 -46.63
C CYS A 54 1.11 -0.03 -45.94
N ILE A 55 1.03 -1.21 -46.56
CA ILE A 55 0.35 -2.37 -45.96
C ILE A 55 1.23 -3.61 -46.03
N HIS A 56 1.24 -4.45 -45.00
CA HIS A 56 1.88 -5.76 -45.09
C HIS A 56 1.25 -6.57 -46.22
N LYS A 57 2.06 -7.37 -46.93
CA LYS A 57 1.53 -8.33 -47.91
C LYS A 57 0.44 -9.21 -47.30
N SER A 58 0.68 -9.74 -46.10
CA SER A 58 -0.29 -10.53 -45.35
C SER A 58 -1.56 -9.79 -44.94
N CYS A 59 -1.51 -8.45 -44.82
CA CYS A 59 -2.69 -7.63 -44.56
C CYS A 59 -3.46 -7.32 -45.84
N ALA A 60 -2.77 -7.18 -46.99
CA ALA A 60 -3.38 -7.01 -48.31
C ALA A 60 -4.09 -8.28 -48.79
N ASP A 61 -3.61 -9.46 -48.37
CA ASP A 61 -4.19 -10.76 -48.71
C ASP A 61 -5.42 -11.13 -47.85
N LEU A 62 -5.83 -10.27 -46.91
CA LEU A 62 -6.98 -10.54 -46.04
C LEU A 62 -8.30 -10.50 -46.83
N PRO A 63 -9.20 -11.48 -46.65
CA PRO A 63 -10.45 -11.54 -47.40
C PRO A 63 -11.43 -10.46 -46.92
N HIS A 64 -12.17 -9.83 -47.83
CA HIS A 64 -13.18 -8.84 -47.47
C HIS A 64 -14.30 -9.41 -46.57
N GLN A 65 -14.58 -10.71 -46.69
CA GLN A 65 -15.50 -11.45 -45.81
C GLN A 65 -14.76 -12.61 -45.15
N LEU A 66 -14.90 -12.75 -43.83
CA LEU A 66 -14.20 -13.75 -43.03
C LEU A 66 -15.17 -14.49 -42.10
N GLN A 67 -15.23 -15.81 -42.23
CA GLN A 67 -15.84 -16.66 -41.22
C GLN A 67 -14.78 -16.98 -40.15
N HIS A 68 -14.90 -16.38 -38.97
CA HIS A 68 -13.91 -16.51 -37.92
C HIS A 68 -14.39 -17.46 -36.80
N PRO A 69 -13.55 -18.36 -36.26
CA PRO A 69 -13.92 -19.28 -35.19
C PRO A 69 -14.50 -18.61 -33.93
N SER A 70 -14.08 -17.37 -33.64
CA SER A 70 -14.61 -16.58 -32.51
C SER A 70 -16.01 -16.00 -32.74
N HIS A 71 -16.58 -16.18 -33.93
CA HIS A 71 -17.92 -15.69 -34.27
C HIS A 71 -18.65 -16.67 -35.22
N PRO A 72 -18.95 -17.90 -34.77
CA PRO A 72 -19.50 -18.95 -35.63
C PRO A 72 -21.02 -18.83 -35.86
N LYS A 73 -21.70 -17.98 -35.07
CA LYS A 73 -23.18 -17.93 -35.00
C LYS A 73 -23.85 -17.13 -36.12
N HIS A 74 -23.15 -16.17 -36.72
CA HIS A 74 -23.73 -15.31 -37.76
C HIS A 74 -22.93 -15.43 -39.07
N ASP A 75 -23.43 -14.74 -40.10
CA ASP A 75 -22.77 -14.58 -41.40
C ASP A 75 -21.33 -14.05 -41.26
N PRO A 76 -20.46 -14.27 -42.27
CA PRO A 76 -19.07 -13.83 -42.28
C PRO A 76 -18.91 -12.36 -41.88
N LEU A 77 -17.92 -12.09 -41.03
CA LEU A 77 -17.55 -10.73 -40.65
C LEU A 77 -17.08 -9.98 -41.89
N THR A 78 -17.44 -8.70 -41.99
CA THR A 78 -17.04 -7.84 -43.11
C THR A 78 -15.90 -6.93 -42.71
N LEU A 79 -14.87 -6.88 -43.53
CA LEU A 79 -13.78 -5.93 -43.39
C LEU A 79 -14.28 -4.52 -43.71
N SER A 80 -14.16 -3.61 -42.76
CA SER A 80 -14.70 -2.25 -42.90
C SER A 80 -13.75 -1.21 -42.31
N GLU A 81 -13.69 -0.05 -42.98
CA GLU A 81 -13.05 1.15 -42.48
C GLU A 81 -13.93 1.83 -41.42
N ARG A 82 -13.31 2.51 -40.46
CA ARG A 82 -14.01 3.20 -39.37
C ARG A 82 -14.83 4.38 -39.90
N LYS A 83 -16.08 4.50 -39.43
CA LYS A 83 -16.88 5.75 -39.46
C LYS A 83 -16.90 6.34 -38.05
N TRP A 84 -16.82 7.67 -37.90
CA TRP A 84 -16.51 8.39 -36.64
C TRP A 84 -17.57 8.26 -35.51
N ASP A 85 -18.66 7.53 -35.71
CA ASP A 85 -19.91 7.85 -35.01
C ASP A 85 -20.28 6.97 -33.79
N LYS A 86 -19.34 6.25 -33.14
CA LYS A 86 -19.67 5.50 -31.91
C LYS A 86 -18.54 5.46 -30.87
N GLU A 87 -18.91 5.77 -29.62
CA GLU A 87 -18.10 5.52 -28.43
C GLU A 87 -18.12 4.02 -28.06
N ASN A 88 -16.98 3.51 -27.57
CA ASN A 88 -16.73 2.15 -27.09
C ASN A 88 -16.77 1.01 -28.13
N GLN A 89 -15.66 0.83 -28.85
CA GLN A 89 -15.48 -0.29 -29.79
C GLN A 89 -14.18 -1.03 -29.52
N GLN A 90 -14.17 -1.87 -28.49
CA GLN A 90 -13.04 -2.74 -28.20
C GLN A 90 -13.09 -4.00 -29.07
N CYS A 91 -11.93 -4.58 -29.37
CA CYS A 91 -11.85 -5.89 -30.00
C CYS A 91 -12.41 -6.95 -29.04
N ASN A 92 -13.44 -7.69 -29.46
CA ASN A 92 -14.05 -8.74 -28.65
C ASN A 92 -13.11 -9.91 -28.30
N ASN A 93 -11.94 -10.02 -28.96
CA ASN A 93 -10.97 -11.07 -28.69
C ASN A 93 -9.79 -10.65 -27.79
N CYS A 94 -9.42 -9.37 -27.75
CA CYS A 94 -8.23 -8.93 -27.01
C CYS A 94 -8.44 -7.71 -26.14
N GLY A 95 -9.66 -7.17 -26.07
CA GLY A 95 -10.01 -5.98 -25.30
C GLY A 95 -9.32 -4.69 -25.78
N ARG A 96 -8.52 -4.74 -26.85
CA ARG A 96 -7.84 -3.56 -27.39
C ARG A 96 -8.87 -2.56 -27.85
N ASP A 97 -8.75 -1.33 -27.40
CA ASP A 97 -9.56 -0.23 -27.89
C ASP A 97 -9.30 0.01 -29.38
N LEU A 98 -10.35 -0.08 -30.20
CA LEU A 98 -10.32 0.20 -31.63
C LEU A 98 -10.78 1.63 -31.94
N ALA A 99 -11.07 2.45 -30.91
CA ALA A 99 -11.47 3.84 -31.03
C ALA A 99 -10.29 4.79 -31.29
N TRP A 100 -9.05 4.33 -31.11
CA TRP A 100 -7.86 5.12 -31.36
C TRP A 100 -7.17 4.59 -32.62
N TRP A 101 -7.49 5.22 -33.77
CA TRP A 101 -6.70 5.36 -35.02
C TRP A 101 -7.28 4.63 -36.26
N TRP A 102 -6.79 4.96 -37.46
CA TRP A 102 -7.33 4.61 -38.80
C TRP A 102 -7.33 3.12 -39.20
N ALA A 103 -7.30 2.18 -38.24
CA ALA A 103 -7.14 0.76 -38.54
C ALA A 103 -8.42 0.10 -39.09
N TYR A 104 -8.24 -0.72 -40.12
CA TYR A 104 -9.28 -1.62 -40.62
C TYR A 104 -9.65 -2.68 -39.57
N ARG A 105 -10.89 -3.16 -39.60
CA ARG A 105 -11.37 -4.22 -38.70
C ARG A 105 -12.49 -5.03 -39.33
N TYR A 106 -12.73 -6.20 -38.77
CA TYR A 106 -13.86 -7.06 -39.11
C TYR A 106 -15.05 -6.77 -38.20
N THR A 107 -16.22 -6.58 -38.79
CA THR A 107 -17.46 -6.26 -38.08
C THR A 107 -18.59 -7.20 -38.47
N CYS A 108 -19.47 -7.48 -37.51
CA CYS A 108 -20.74 -8.14 -37.80
C CYS A 108 -21.83 -7.09 -38.06
N SER A 109 -22.64 -7.29 -39.10
CA SER A 109 -23.81 -6.46 -39.40
C SER A 109 -25.01 -6.73 -38.48
N ARG A 110 -25.00 -7.85 -37.76
CA ARG A 110 -26.13 -8.35 -36.95
C ARG A 110 -25.95 -8.17 -35.44
N CYS A 111 -24.73 -7.97 -34.95
CA CYS A 111 -24.45 -7.76 -33.53
C CYS A 111 -23.22 -6.86 -33.33
N GLU A 112 -23.02 -6.38 -32.11
CA GLU A 112 -21.86 -5.57 -31.70
C GLU A 112 -20.60 -6.42 -31.51
N PHE A 113 -20.14 -7.05 -32.60
CA PHE A 113 -18.92 -7.84 -32.64
C PHE A 113 -17.89 -7.19 -33.56
N TYR A 114 -16.72 -6.87 -32.99
CA TYR A 114 -15.58 -6.22 -33.61
C TYR A 114 -14.33 -7.06 -33.41
N LEU A 115 -13.61 -7.34 -34.50
CA LEU A 115 -12.39 -8.13 -34.49
C LEU A 115 -11.25 -7.35 -35.15
N CYS A 116 -10.17 -7.11 -34.40
CA CYS A 116 -8.98 -6.44 -34.94
C CYS A 116 -8.20 -7.37 -35.87
N ILE A 117 -7.46 -6.79 -36.82
CA ILE A 117 -6.68 -7.56 -37.82
C ILE A 117 -5.71 -8.55 -37.16
N LYS A 118 -5.10 -8.20 -36.03
CA LYS A 118 -4.19 -9.11 -35.31
C LYS A 118 -4.89 -10.37 -34.78
N CYS A 119 -6.15 -10.25 -34.35
CA CYS A 119 -6.91 -11.38 -33.84
C CYS A 119 -7.47 -12.28 -34.95
N VAL A 120 -7.54 -11.79 -36.20
CA VAL A 120 -7.90 -12.59 -37.39
C VAL A 120 -6.83 -13.62 -37.71
N SER A 121 -5.57 -13.29 -37.48
CA SER A 121 -4.43 -14.17 -37.74
C SER A 121 -4.22 -15.27 -36.68
N LEU A 122 -5.08 -15.35 -35.65
CA LEU A 122 -4.94 -16.39 -34.62
C LEU A 122 -5.29 -17.76 -35.19
N SER A 123 -4.35 -18.70 -35.07
CA SER A 123 -4.56 -20.09 -35.51
C SER A 123 -5.48 -20.83 -34.53
N LEU A 124 -6.35 -21.72 -35.05
CA LEU A 124 -7.21 -22.57 -34.22
C LEU A 124 -6.40 -23.51 -33.31
N THR A 125 -5.23 -23.92 -33.79
CA THR A 125 -4.25 -24.69 -33.04
C THR A 125 -2.91 -23.99 -33.07
N THR A 126 -2.26 -23.87 -31.91
CA THR A 126 -0.89 -23.34 -31.82
C THR A 126 0.00 -24.30 -31.03
N LYS A 127 1.28 -24.30 -31.36
CA LYS A 127 2.33 -24.87 -30.51
C LYS A 127 3.14 -23.70 -29.97
N VAL A 128 3.48 -23.76 -28.70
CA VAL A 128 4.26 -22.72 -28.04
C VAL A 128 5.47 -23.37 -27.40
N ASP A 129 6.62 -22.70 -27.44
CA ASP A 129 7.87 -23.27 -26.88
C ASP A 129 7.78 -23.52 -25.37
N ILE A 130 6.75 -22.95 -24.74
CA ILE A 130 6.48 -23.03 -23.31
C ILE A 130 5.57 -24.21 -22.95
N HIS A 131 5.15 -25.02 -23.93
CA HIS A 131 4.24 -26.13 -23.72
C HIS A 131 4.31 -27.21 -24.83
N ASP A 132 4.51 -28.47 -24.45
CA ASP A 132 4.79 -29.57 -25.38
C ASP A 132 3.56 -30.10 -26.15
N HIS A 133 2.35 -29.85 -25.67
CA HIS A 133 1.13 -30.30 -26.34
C HIS A 133 0.56 -29.20 -27.25
N PRO A 134 -0.12 -29.56 -28.35
CA PRO A 134 -0.85 -28.59 -29.15
C PRO A 134 -1.97 -27.94 -28.32
N LEU A 135 -2.08 -26.62 -28.41
CA LEU A 135 -3.11 -25.84 -27.76
C LEU A 135 -4.22 -25.52 -28.75
N THR A 136 -5.47 -25.64 -28.32
CA THR A 136 -6.65 -25.28 -29.10
C THR A 136 -7.20 -23.95 -28.63
N LEU A 137 -7.49 -23.04 -29.56
CA LEU A 137 -8.11 -21.76 -29.25
C LEU A 137 -9.57 -21.99 -28.82
N MET A 138 -9.90 -21.59 -27.59
CA MET A 138 -11.20 -21.77 -26.95
C MET A 138 -11.81 -20.41 -26.60
N GLN A 139 -13.14 -20.33 -26.70
CA GLN A 139 -13.93 -19.22 -26.16
C GLN A 139 -14.67 -19.71 -24.92
N LYS A 140 -14.37 -19.17 -23.75
CA LYS A 140 -15.16 -19.43 -22.53
C LYS A 140 -15.91 -18.15 -22.19
N LEU A 141 -17.22 -18.26 -21.96
CA LEU A 141 -18.06 -17.14 -21.52
C LEU A 141 -17.84 -16.78 -20.04
N SER A 142 -16.94 -17.49 -19.35
CA SER A 142 -16.60 -17.27 -17.93
C SER A 142 -15.09 -17.03 -17.79
N GLN A 143 -14.70 -16.40 -16.68
CA GLN A 143 -13.30 -16.13 -16.36
C GLN A 143 -12.42 -17.39 -16.39
N PHE A 144 -11.18 -17.23 -16.84
CA PHE A 144 -10.11 -18.24 -16.78
C PHE A 144 -8.82 -17.60 -16.24
N PHE A 145 -7.88 -18.41 -15.77
CA PHE A 145 -6.55 -17.93 -15.36
C PHE A 145 -5.50 -18.34 -16.39
N CYS A 146 -4.65 -17.40 -16.79
CA CYS A 146 -3.55 -17.68 -17.70
C CYS A 146 -2.36 -18.28 -16.92
N ASP A 147 -1.95 -19.50 -17.28
CA ASP A 147 -0.83 -20.23 -16.65
C ASP A 147 0.53 -19.55 -16.86
N HIS A 148 0.64 -18.64 -17.84
CA HIS A 148 1.86 -17.87 -18.06
C HIS A 148 1.93 -16.60 -17.20
N CYS A 149 0.83 -15.83 -17.09
CA CYS A 149 0.86 -14.50 -16.47
C CYS A 149 0.04 -14.38 -15.18
N GLU A 150 -0.65 -15.45 -14.75
CA GLU A 150 -1.46 -15.55 -13.53
C GLU A 150 -2.59 -14.51 -13.41
N LYS A 151 -2.92 -13.83 -14.51
CA LYS A 151 -4.03 -12.87 -14.56
C LYS A 151 -5.28 -13.55 -15.06
N GLU A 152 -6.41 -13.12 -14.50
CA GLU A 152 -7.72 -13.46 -15.02
C GLU A 152 -7.86 -12.95 -16.47
N GLY A 153 -8.47 -13.78 -17.30
CA GLY A 153 -8.90 -13.44 -18.65
C GLY A 153 -10.38 -13.77 -18.81
N ASN A 154 -11.08 -12.91 -19.54
CA ASN A 154 -12.51 -13.07 -19.84
C ASN A 154 -12.75 -13.34 -21.35
N ASP A 155 -11.67 -13.45 -22.12
CA ASP A 155 -11.69 -13.54 -23.58
C ASP A 155 -11.26 -14.93 -24.10
N MET A 156 -10.88 -15.02 -25.37
CA MET A 156 -10.30 -16.23 -25.98
C MET A 156 -8.99 -16.63 -25.29
N PHE A 157 -8.75 -17.93 -25.17
CA PHE A 157 -7.49 -18.50 -24.68
C PHE A 157 -7.12 -19.76 -25.42
N TYR A 158 -5.83 -20.07 -25.42
CA TYR A 158 -5.35 -21.35 -25.89
C TYR A 158 -5.40 -22.36 -24.75
N PHE A 159 -5.98 -23.53 -25.01
CA PHE A 159 -6.21 -24.60 -24.05
C PHE A 159 -5.57 -25.90 -24.53
N CYS A 160 -4.77 -26.54 -23.68
CA CYS A 160 -4.34 -27.91 -23.89
C CYS A 160 -5.41 -28.86 -23.32
N THR A 161 -5.98 -29.74 -24.13
CA THR A 161 -6.90 -30.77 -23.63
C THR A 161 -6.19 -31.88 -22.84
N THR A 162 -4.91 -32.16 -23.13
CA THR A 162 -4.12 -33.21 -22.49
C THR A 162 -3.79 -32.92 -21.03
N CYS A 163 -3.35 -31.70 -20.77
CA CYS A 163 -2.89 -31.29 -19.44
C CYS A 163 -3.48 -29.95 -19.05
N SER A 164 -4.68 -29.60 -19.52
CA SER A 164 -5.49 -28.42 -19.15
C SER A 164 -4.78 -27.06 -19.12
N PHE A 165 -3.63 -26.91 -19.81
CA PHE A 165 -2.83 -25.69 -19.83
C PHE A 165 -3.61 -24.55 -20.51
N THR A 166 -3.82 -23.44 -19.83
CA THR A 166 -4.56 -22.26 -20.32
C THR A 166 -3.64 -21.08 -20.47
N ILE A 167 -3.62 -20.45 -21.64
CA ILE A 167 -2.78 -19.28 -21.86
C ILE A 167 -3.48 -18.21 -22.68
N HIS A 168 -3.27 -16.94 -22.31
CA HIS A 168 -3.71 -15.83 -23.13
C HIS A 168 -3.07 -15.90 -24.52
N PRO A 169 -3.78 -15.54 -25.60
CA PRO A 169 -3.19 -15.45 -26.94
C PRO A 169 -1.98 -14.51 -27.01
N LYS A 170 -1.96 -13.44 -26.19
CA LYS A 170 -0.80 -12.54 -26.09
C LYS A 170 0.41 -13.16 -25.37
N CYS A 171 0.16 -14.12 -24.48
CA CYS A 171 1.21 -14.75 -23.67
C CYS A 171 1.92 -15.89 -24.42
N THR A 172 1.40 -16.33 -25.57
CA THR A 172 2.08 -17.34 -26.41
C THR A 172 3.36 -16.84 -27.06
N LEU A 173 3.57 -15.51 -27.09
CA LEU A 173 4.72 -14.85 -27.71
C LEU A 173 5.78 -14.42 -26.67
N LEU A 174 5.55 -14.72 -25.38
CA LEU A 174 6.46 -14.32 -24.31
C LEU A 174 7.38 -15.50 -23.94
N PRO A 175 8.69 -15.26 -23.74
CA PRO A 175 9.63 -16.30 -23.34
C PRO A 175 9.28 -16.88 -21.96
N LEU A 176 9.63 -18.15 -21.73
CA LEU A 176 9.41 -18.86 -20.46
C LEU A 176 9.96 -18.07 -19.27
N VAL A 177 9.11 -17.88 -18.25
CA VAL A 177 9.61 -17.92 -16.87
C VAL A 177 9.80 -19.40 -16.54
N ILE A 178 11.01 -19.93 -16.69
CA ILE A 178 11.33 -21.32 -16.31
C ILE A 178 11.06 -21.44 -14.81
N ARG A 179 10.01 -22.18 -14.42
CA ARG A 179 9.76 -22.51 -13.03
C ARG A 179 10.37 -23.86 -12.72
N PRO A 180 11.13 -23.98 -11.63
CA PRO A 180 11.73 -25.25 -11.28
C PRO A 180 10.63 -26.24 -10.89
N LEU A 181 10.68 -27.45 -11.43
CA LEU A 181 9.73 -28.53 -11.09
C LEU A 181 9.79 -28.89 -9.61
N THR A 182 10.97 -28.70 -8.99
CA THR A 182 11.22 -28.94 -7.58
C THR A 182 11.75 -27.68 -6.91
N LYS A 183 11.28 -27.37 -5.70
CA LYS A 183 11.69 -26.21 -4.93
C LYS A 183 11.97 -26.59 -3.48
N LYS A 184 13.11 -26.16 -2.94
CA LYS A 184 13.37 -26.15 -1.49
C LYS A 184 12.77 -24.86 -0.93
N ALA A 185 11.84 -24.98 0.03
CA ALA A 185 11.26 -23.85 0.72
C ALA A 185 11.99 -23.64 2.05
N GLU A 186 12.23 -22.40 2.48
CA GLU A 186 12.87 -22.16 3.79
C GLU A 186 11.92 -22.44 4.95
N ILE A 187 10.62 -22.29 4.71
CA ILE A 187 9.56 -22.53 5.69
C ILE A 187 9.13 -24.01 5.78
N HIS A 188 9.75 -24.91 5.00
CA HIS A 188 9.41 -26.33 5.00
C HIS A 188 10.61 -27.21 4.63
N ASP A 189 10.89 -28.23 5.44
CA ASP A 189 12.15 -28.99 5.35
C ASP A 189 12.26 -29.90 4.11
N HIS A 190 11.13 -30.33 3.55
CA HIS A 190 11.12 -31.23 2.40
C HIS A 190 11.06 -30.46 1.07
N SER A 191 11.68 -31.04 0.03
CA SER A 191 11.54 -30.55 -1.33
C SER A 191 10.08 -30.62 -1.79
N LEU A 192 9.61 -29.50 -2.32
CA LEU A 192 8.27 -29.38 -2.89
C LEU A 192 8.30 -29.63 -4.39
N THR A 193 7.26 -30.28 -4.91
CA THR A 193 7.08 -30.55 -6.34
C THR A 193 5.97 -29.66 -6.88
N LEU A 194 6.15 -29.09 -8.06
CA LEU A 194 5.15 -28.28 -8.74
C LEU A 194 4.05 -29.18 -9.30
N ALA A 195 2.80 -28.88 -8.94
CA ALA A 195 1.61 -29.54 -9.47
C ALA A 195 0.49 -28.55 -9.78
N ARG A 196 -0.59 -29.06 -10.36
CA ARG A 196 -1.76 -28.28 -10.71
C ARG A 196 -3.06 -28.99 -10.32
N LYS A 197 -4.06 -28.20 -9.93
CA LYS A 197 -5.41 -28.65 -9.60
C LYS A 197 -6.41 -27.70 -10.24
N LEU A 198 -7.45 -28.26 -10.86
CA LEU A 198 -8.52 -27.51 -11.52
C LEU A 198 -9.50 -26.88 -10.52
N ASN A 199 -9.60 -27.47 -9.33
CA ASN A 199 -10.45 -27.00 -8.24
C ASN A 199 -9.64 -26.17 -7.26
N SER A 200 -10.34 -25.44 -6.38
CA SER A 200 -9.69 -24.77 -5.26
C SER A 200 -8.98 -25.77 -4.34
N PHE A 201 -7.93 -25.28 -3.68
CA PHE A 201 -7.25 -25.94 -2.59
C PHE A 201 -7.00 -24.93 -1.49
N THR A 202 -6.91 -25.38 -0.25
CA THR A 202 -6.45 -24.55 0.87
C THR A 202 -4.95 -24.70 0.98
N CYS A 203 -4.23 -23.58 1.10
CA CYS A 203 -2.79 -23.61 1.31
C CYS A 203 -2.49 -23.93 2.78
N ASP A 204 -1.71 -24.98 3.05
CA ASP A 204 -1.34 -25.42 4.40
C ASP A 204 -0.40 -24.44 5.12
N ALA A 205 0.19 -23.49 4.38
CA ALA A 205 0.99 -22.43 4.97
C ALA A 205 0.12 -21.25 5.46
N CYS A 206 -0.80 -20.73 4.64
CA CYS A 206 -1.49 -19.46 4.93
C CYS A 206 -3.00 -19.59 5.15
N GLY A 207 -3.59 -20.77 4.93
CA GLY A 207 -5.01 -21.04 5.09
C GLY A 207 -5.94 -20.43 4.06
N LYS A 208 -5.41 -19.71 3.06
CA LYS A 208 -6.22 -19.10 2.01
C LYS A 208 -6.45 -20.08 0.85
N GLU A 209 -7.58 -19.90 0.17
CA GLU A 209 -7.86 -20.64 -1.05
C GLU A 209 -6.89 -20.25 -2.18
N GLY A 210 -6.34 -21.25 -2.85
CA GLY A 210 -5.57 -21.14 -4.08
C GLY A 210 -6.28 -21.78 -5.27
N ARG A 211 -5.88 -21.35 -6.47
CA ARG A 211 -6.34 -21.90 -7.75
C ARG A 211 -5.14 -22.17 -8.66
N SER A 212 -5.30 -23.09 -9.61
CA SER A 212 -4.28 -23.45 -10.60
C SER A 212 -3.05 -24.17 -10.01
N MET A 213 -1.87 -23.56 -10.09
CA MET A 213 -0.57 -24.16 -9.80
C MET A 213 -0.19 -24.00 -8.32
N PHE A 214 0.41 -25.04 -7.75
CA PHE A 214 0.87 -25.06 -6.37
C PHE A 214 2.10 -25.94 -6.23
N TYR A 215 2.82 -25.73 -5.14
CA TYR A 215 3.86 -26.64 -4.72
C TYR A 215 3.28 -27.61 -3.69
N PHE A 216 3.61 -28.89 -3.77
CA PHE A 216 3.22 -29.85 -2.75
C PHE A 216 4.39 -30.71 -2.30
N CYS A 217 4.37 -31.08 -1.03
CA CYS A 217 5.30 -32.01 -0.46
C CYS A 217 4.76 -33.44 -0.62
N VAL A 218 5.47 -34.32 -1.31
CA VAL A 218 5.07 -35.73 -1.46
C VAL A 218 5.14 -36.48 -0.12
N ILE A 219 6.00 -36.03 0.79
CA ILE A 219 6.24 -36.68 2.09
C ILE A 219 5.16 -36.29 3.10
N CYS A 220 4.89 -34.99 3.26
CA CYS A 220 3.92 -34.46 4.22
C CYS A 220 2.50 -34.33 3.65
N SER A 221 2.33 -34.44 2.33
CA SER A 221 1.10 -34.10 1.61
C SER A 221 0.66 -32.62 1.75
N PHE A 222 1.53 -31.75 2.24
CA PHE A 222 1.26 -30.31 2.38
C PHE A 222 1.25 -29.64 1.01
N VAL A 223 0.35 -28.68 0.83
CA VAL A 223 0.13 -27.91 -0.39
C VAL A 223 0.36 -26.42 -0.09
N PHE A 224 1.17 -25.78 -0.92
CA PHE A 224 1.61 -24.40 -0.78
C PHE A 224 1.23 -23.61 -2.03
N HIS A 225 0.76 -22.38 -1.86
CA HIS A 225 0.81 -21.42 -2.97
C HIS A 225 2.26 -21.20 -3.42
N LEU A 226 2.44 -20.77 -4.68
CA LEU A 226 3.77 -20.56 -5.25
C LEU A 226 4.56 -19.47 -4.51
N ASP A 227 3.87 -18.41 -4.11
CA ASP A 227 4.40 -17.31 -3.30
C ASP A 227 4.66 -17.75 -1.86
N CYS A 228 3.75 -18.52 -1.25
CA CYS A 228 3.95 -19.10 0.09
C CYS A 228 5.23 -19.96 0.17
N ALA A 229 5.47 -20.81 -0.83
CA ALA A 229 6.69 -21.62 -0.93
C ALA A 229 7.97 -20.78 -1.14
N SER A 230 7.84 -19.49 -1.41
CA SER A 230 8.94 -18.54 -1.62
C SER A 230 9.21 -17.66 -0.39
N LEU A 231 8.44 -17.83 0.69
CA LEU A 231 8.62 -17.02 1.89
C LEU A 231 9.90 -17.43 2.63
N PRO A 232 10.62 -16.45 3.20
CA PRO A 232 11.84 -16.72 3.98
C PRO A 232 11.50 -17.33 5.34
N LEU A 233 12.45 -18.00 5.98
CA LEU A 233 12.26 -18.51 7.35
C LEU A 233 12.22 -17.38 8.39
N VAL A 234 12.97 -16.31 8.17
CA VAL A 234 13.11 -15.18 9.10
C VAL A 234 12.80 -13.88 8.37
N VAL A 235 11.95 -13.05 8.96
CA VAL A 235 11.61 -11.71 8.46
C VAL A 235 11.81 -10.67 9.54
N LYS A 236 11.85 -9.41 9.13
CA LYS A 236 11.87 -8.26 10.01
C LYS A 236 10.80 -7.29 9.56
N VAL A 237 9.94 -6.88 10.48
CA VAL A 237 8.88 -5.90 10.23
C VAL A 237 9.21 -4.58 10.90
N ILE A 238 8.76 -3.47 10.32
CA ILE A 238 9.07 -2.12 10.81
C ILE A 238 8.43 -1.88 12.19
N ARG A 239 7.26 -2.46 12.42
CA ARG A 239 6.46 -2.29 13.65
C ARG A 239 6.98 -3.05 14.87
N HIS A 240 8.05 -3.83 14.72
CA HIS A 240 8.57 -4.64 15.79
C HIS A 240 10.10 -4.70 15.78
N GLU A 241 10.73 -4.54 16.94
CA GLU A 241 12.20 -4.42 17.06
C GLU A 241 12.97 -5.74 16.91
N HIS A 242 12.33 -6.89 17.07
CA HIS A 242 13.00 -8.19 16.90
C HIS A 242 12.69 -8.82 15.53
N PRO A 243 13.60 -9.64 14.98
CA PRO A 243 13.28 -10.52 13.86
C PRO A 243 12.20 -11.55 14.25
N LEU A 244 11.37 -11.91 13.28
CA LEU A 244 10.32 -12.91 13.43
C LEU A 244 10.71 -14.19 12.69
N LYS A 245 10.44 -15.34 13.30
CA LYS A 245 10.68 -16.65 12.71
C LYS A 245 9.36 -17.30 12.29
N CYS A 246 9.34 -17.94 11.13
CA CYS A 246 8.20 -18.72 10.68
C CYS A 246 8.12 -20.03 11.48
N CYS A 247 6.93 -20.35 11.99
CA CYS A 247 6.65 -21.63 12.62
C CYS A 247 5.19 -22.04 12.39
N GLN A 248 4.87 -23.30 12.69
CA GLN A 248 3.47 -23.72 12.81
C GLN A 248 2.87 -23.08 14.06
N SER A 249 1.65 -22.55 13.99
CA SER A 249 1.04 -21.77 15.07
C SER A 249 0.76 -22.57 16.34
N TYR A 250 0.46 -23.88 16.26
CA TYR A 250 0.34 -24.72 17.48
C TYR A 250 1.67 -24.89 18.24
N SER A 251 2.81 -24.59 17.61
CA SER A 251 4.14 -24.62 18.25
C SER A 251 4.43 -23.35 19.04
N LEU A 252 3.50 -22.38 19.08
CA LEU A 252 3.63 -21.19 19.90
C LEU A 252 3.64 -21.57 21.40
N PRO A 253 4.52 -20.97 22.23
CA PRO A 253 4.48 -21.17 23.68
C PRO A 253 3.09 -20.87 24.21
N SER A 254 2.51 -21.82 24.93
CA SER A 254 1.11 -21.86 25.37
C SER A 254 0.59 -20.51 25.87
N VAL A 255 -0.16 -19.83 25.00
CA VAL A 255 -1.14 -18.83 25.40
C VAL A 255 -2.30 -19.62 26.00
N SER A 256 -2.81 -19.21 27.16
CA SER A 256 -3.89 -19.90 27.87
C SER A 256 -5.05 -20.30 26.93
N PRO A 257 -5.72 -21.45 27.13
CA PRO A 257 -6.74 -21.98 26.21
C PRO A 257 -7.97 -21.08 25.96
N SER A 258 -8.06 -19.93 26.66
CA SER A 258 -9.10 -18.90 26.51
C SER A 258 -8.64 -17.62 25.80
N SER A 259 -7.36 -17.51 25.42
CA SER A 259 -6.79 -16.33 24.78
C SER A 259 -6.42 -16.67 23.35
N HIS A 260 -7.19 -16.15 22.41
CA HIS A 260 -6.90 -16.33 21.00
C HIS A 260 -5.67 -15.52 20.60
N SER A 261 -4.78 -16.11 19.79
CA SER A 261 -3.68 -15.36 19.19
C SER A 261 -4.22 -14.43 18.11
N VAL A 262 -3.80 -13.18 18.15
CA VAL A 262 -4.22 -12.15 17.21
C VAL A 262 -2.99 -11.64 16.47
N CYS A 263 -3.07 -11.53 15.15
CA CYS A 263 -1.94 -11.07 14.34
C CYS A 263 -1.75 -9.59 14.62
N GLN A 264 -0.69 -9.11 15.28
CA GLN A 264 -0.66 -7.70 15.67
C GLN A 264 -0.43 -6.72 14.49
N LEU A 265 -0.25 -7.20 13.25
CA LEU A 265 -0.18 -6.34 12.06
C LEU A 265 -1.55 -5.97 11.48
N CYS A 266 -2.46 -6.94 11.31
CA CYS A 266 -3.81 -6.73 10.75
C CYS A 266 -4.94 -6.85 11.79
N VAL A 267 -4.59 -7.57 12.87
CA VAL A 267 -5.31 -7.70 14.12
C VAL A 267 -6.69 -8.27 13.95
N ASN A 268 -6.65 -9.26 13.08
CA ASN A 268 -7.57 -10.34 13.02
C ASN A 268 -6.96 -11.54 13.72
N MET A 269 -7.86 -12.43 14.11
CA MET A 269 -7.56 -13.71 14.71
C MET A 269 -6.57 -14.50 13.84
N VAL A 270 -5.63 -15.16 14.50
CA VAL A 270 -4.72 -16.10 13.89
C VAL A 270 -5.37 -17.47 13.96
N ASP A 271 -5.47 -18.12 12.81
CA ASP A 271 -5.91 -19.49 12.73
C ASP A 271 -4.74 -20.42 13.12
N THR A 272 -4.99 -21.27 14.11
CA THR A 272 -4.01 -22.16 14.73
C THR A 272 -3.66 -23.40 13.90
N ASP A 273 -4.30 -23.58 12.76
CA ASP A 273 -4.02 -24.69 11.84
C ASP A 273 -2.92 -24.34 10.82
N TYR A 274 -2.58 -23.05 10.66
CA TYR A 274 -1.66 -22.56 9.64
C TYR A 274 -0.36 -21.97 10.20
N MET A 275 0.60 -21.70 9.32
CA MET A 275 1.89 -21.12 9.70
C MET A 275 1.80 -19.62 10.01
N VAL A 276 2.67 -19.16 10.90
CA VAL A 276 2.74 -17.77 11.38
C VAL A 276 4.19 -17.34 11.54
N TYR A 277 4.42 -16.03 11.51
CA TYR A 277 5.65 -15.46 12.02
C TYR A 277 5.49 -15.08 13.47
N HIS A 278 6.45 -15.47 14.30
CA HIS A 278 6.45 -15.14 15.72
C HIS A 278 7.79 -14.59 16.17
N CYS A 279 7.75 -13.74 17.19
CA CYS A 279 8.94 -13.32 17.91
C CYS A 279 9.31 -14.38 18.96
N SER A 280 10.60 -14.61 19.17
CA SER A 280 11.08 -15.51 20.23
C SER A 280 11.26 -14.80 21.57
N THR A 281 11.29 -13.46 21.59
CA THR A 281 11.55 -12.66 22.79
C THR A 281 10.30 -12.01 23.40
N CYS A 282 9.18 -11.92 22.66
CA CYS A 282 7.93 -11.36 23.14
C CYS A 282 6.69 -12.01 22.48
N ASP A 283 5.49 -11.52 22.83
CA ASP A 283 4.18 -12.04 22.38
C ASP A 283 3.78 -11.65 20.94
N PHE A 284 4.73 -11.15 20.13
CA PHE A 284 4.44 -10.69 18.78
C PHE A 284 4.23 -11.86 17.82
N VAL A 285 3.10 -11.87 17.14
CA VAL A 285 2.66 -12.88 16.17
C VAL A 285 2.05 -12.18 14.95
N ALA A 286 2.33 -12.69 13.76
CA ALA A 286 1.75 -12.16 12.53
C ALA A 286 1.42 -13.28 11.54
N HIS A 287 0.36 -13.08 10.75
CA HIS A 287 0.09 -13.93 9.59
C HIS A 287 1.27 -13.83 8.60
N LEU A 288 1.52 -14.91 7.87
CA LEU A 288 2.58 -14.98 6.84
C LEU A 288 2.59 -13.76 5.93
N HIS A 289 1.46 -13.53 5.24
CA HIS A 289 1.35 -12.45 4.26
C HIS A 289 1.34 -11.05 4.88
N CYS A 290 0.99 -10.92 6.16
CA CYS A 290 1.09 -9.63 6.85
C CYS A 290 2.57 -9.29 7.08
N ALA A 291 3.35 -10.23 7.64
CA ALA A 291 4.76 -9.99 7.94
C ALA A 291 5.65 -9.91 6.68
N THR A 292 5.23 -10.53 5.58
CA THR A 292 5.96 -10.48 4.30
C THR A 292 5.39 -9.43 3.34
N GLY A 293 4.34 -8.71 3.74
CA GLY A 293 3.76 -7.63 2.97
C GLY A 293 4.81 -6.56 2.68
N LYS A 294 4.80 -6.00 1.47
CA LYS A 294 5.79 -4.98 1.10
C LYS A 294 5.81 -3.88 2.15
N GLU A 295 4.65 -3.30 2.46
CA GLU A 295 4.47 -2.17 3.38
C GLU A 295 5.00 -2.38 4.81
N GLU A 296 5.05 -3.62 5.29
CA GLU A 296 5.46 -3.95 6.66
C GLU A 296 6.92 -4.38 6.78
N ARG A 297 7.56 -4.81 5.67
CA ARG A 297 8.93 -5.31 5.70
C ARG A 297 9.95 -4.19 5.89
N ASP A 298 10.92 -4.47 6.75
CA ASP A 298 12.11 -3.65 6.91
C ASP A 298 13.11 -3.97 5.79
N GLU A 299 13.26 -3.06 4.82
CA GLU A 299 14.16 -3.25 3.67
C GLU A 299 15.64 -3.13 4.04
N THR A 300 15.96 -2.60 5.23
CA THR A 300 17.34 -2.52 5.73
C THR A 300 17.82 -3.85 6.31
N PHE A 301 16.91 -4.79 6.55
CA PHE A 301 17.24 -6.09 7.13
C PHE A 301 17.86 -7.05 6.11
N VAL A 302 19.09 -7.44 6.36
CA VAL A 302 19.78 -8.53 5.65
C VAL A 302 19.84 -9.74 6.57
N SER A 303 19.18 -10.84 6.19
CA SER A 303 19.28 -12.08 6.95
C SER A 303 20.71 -12.63 6.85
N LYS A 304 21.43 -12.69 7.98
CA LYS A 304 22.81 -13.22 8.04
C LYS A 304 22.90 -14.75 7.85
N TYR A 305 21.83 -15.43 7.43
CA TYR A 305 21.82 -16.88 7.19
C TYR A 305 22.16 -17.21 5.73
N LYS A 306 23.36 -16.84 5.32
CA LYS A 306 24.05 -17.49 4.21
C LYS A 306 25.44 -17.80 4.74
N ASP A 307 25.56 -18.94 5.40
CA ASP A 307 26.72 -19.84 5.42
C ASP A 307 26.50 -20.88 6.53
N GLU A 308 26.35 -22.15 6.13
CA GLU A 308 26.30 -23.29 7.03
C GLU A 308 27.68 -23.52 7.66
N GLU A 309 27.78 -23.46 8.98
CA GLU A 309 28.43 -24.46 9.86
C GLU A 309 28.65 -23.88 11.26
N SER A 310 27.91 -24.44 12.23
CA SER A 310 28.18 -24.59 13.68
C SER A 310 26.97 -24.22 14.55
N ILE A 311 26.15 -25.23 14.81
CA ILE A 311 25.31 -25.27 16.00
C ILE A 311 26.23 -25.75 17.13
N GLU A 312 26.54 -24.88 18.07
CA GLU A 312 26.43 -25.16 19.51
C GLU A 312 26.77 -23.93 20.34
N SER A 313 25.89 -23.63 21.30
CA SER A 313 26.12 -22.77 22.46
C SER A 313 26.44 -21.29 22.20
N SER A 314 25.42 -20.43 22.39
CA SER A 314 25.56 -19.20 23.19
C SER A 314 24.20 -18.70 23.63
N THR A 315 23.74 -19.25 24.75
CA THR A 315 22.91 -18.53 25.72
C THR A 315 23.73 -17.36 26.26
N SER A 316 23.10 -16.19 26.44
CA SER A 316 23.61 -14.92 26.99
C SER A 316 24.31 -13.97 26.02
N MET A 317 24.03 -12.67 26.23
CA MET A 317 24.59 -11.45 25.62
C MET A 317 23.84 -10.90 24.40
N LEU A 318 22.81 -10.08 24.66
CA LEU A 318 22.59 -8.78 24.00
C LEU A 318 21.90 -7.84 25.01
N GLU A 319 22.62 -7.51 26.08
CA GLU A 319 22.56 -6.15 26.61
C GLU A 319 23.23 -5.24 25.56
N HIS A 320 22.57 -4.14 25.20
CA HIS A 320 23.14 -2.96 24.55
C HIS A 320 24.27 -3.22 23.52
N GLU A 321 23.93 -3.62 22.28
CA GLU A 321 24.81 -3.33 21.15
C GLU A 321 24.54 -1.90 20.66
N GLU A 322 25.19 -0.95 21.34
CA GLU A 322 25.66 0.28 20.74
C GLU A 322 26.55 -0.08 19.54
N LEU A 323 26.04 0.15 18.32
CA LEU A 323 26.88 0.22 17.15
C LEU A 323 27.80 1.42 17.31
N GLY A 324 29.09 1.15 17.51
CA GLY A 324 30.14 2.15 17.63
C GLY A 324 30.19 3.09 16.44
N ILE A 325 29.58 4.25 16.62
CA ILE A 325 29.89 5.52 15.96
C ILE A 325 29.82 6.57 17.08
N ASP A 326 30.83 7.41 17.17
CA ASP A 326 30.89 8.59 18.05
C ASP A 326 29.77 9.59 17.68
N GLU A 327 28.53 9.32 18.08
CA GLU A 327 27.30 10.00 17.61
C GLU A 327 26.29 10.34 18.74
N SER A 328 26.66 10.22 20.03
CA SER A 328 25.69 10.44 21.12
C SER A 328 25.17 11.89 21.22
N THR A 329 25.89 12.86 20.66
CA THR A 329 25.50 14.28 20.66
C THR A 329 24.54 14.66 19.53
N ASP A 330 24.47 13.90 18.43
CA ASP A 330 23.61 14.24 17.28
C ASP A 330 22.14 13.78 17.44
N ILE A 331 21.86 12.97 18.46
CA ILE A 331 20.51 12.49 18.78
C ILE A 331 19.75 13.47 19.69
N LEU A 332 20.46 14.27 20.48
CA LEU A 332 19.86 15.20 21.44
C LEU A 332 19.41 16.49 20.75
N THR A 333 18.26 16.98 21.16
CA THR A 333 17.67 18.26 20.76
C THR A 333 18.21 19.44 21.58
N TYR A 334 18.89 19.21 22.70
CA TYR A 334 19.35 20.28 23.58
C TYR A 334 20.67 19.96 24.27
N VAL A 335 21.34 21.03 24.69
CA VAL A 335 22.54 21.02 25.53
C VAL A 335 22.25 21.75 26.83
N VAL A 336 22.52 21.10 27.96
CA VAL A 336 22.34 21.72 29.29
C VAL A 336 23.42 22.76 29.54
N LYS A 337 23.02 23.96 29.97
CA LYS A 337 23.92 25.03 30.40
C LYS A 337 24.01 25.15 31.91
N LYS A 338 22.89 24.94 32.62
CA LYS A 338 22.83 25.00 34.09
C LYS A 338 21.88 23.96 34.64
N PHE A 339 22.21 23.45 35.81
CA PHE A 339 21.35 22.58 36.62
C PHE A 339 20.79 23.35 37.82
N LYS A 340 19.62 22.93 38.30
CA LYS A 340 19.07 23.27 39.63
C LYS A 340 18.76 21.97 40.37
N LEU A 341 18.91 21.96 41.70
CA LEU A 341 18.42 20.84 42.51
C LEU A 341 16.89 20.93 42.63
N GLY A 342 16.21 19.86 42.24
CA GLY A 342 14.79 19.67 42.53
C GLY A 342 14.54 19.43 44.03
N VAL A 343 13.27 19.49 44.42
CA VAL A 343 12.82 19.26 45.81
C VAL A 343 13.24 17.87 46.33
N ASP A 344 13.33 16.89 45.41
CA ASP A 344 13.70 15.51 45.71
C ASP A 344 15.23 15.25 45.64
N GLY A 345 16.04 16.29 45.48
CA GLY A 345 17.49 16.20 45.34
C GLY A 345 17.99 15.78 43.95
N ILE A 346 17.09 15.61 42.98
CA ILE A 346 17.41 15.27 41.59
C ILE A 346 17.84 16.53 40.83
N GLU A 347 18.94 16.48 40.09
CA GLU A 347 19.39 17.58 39.23
C GLU A 347 18.47 17.72 38.01
N ILE A 348 17.95 18.94 37.81
CA ILE A 348 17.08 19.28 36.69
C ILE A 348 17.76 20.38 35.87
N ALA A 349 17.77 20.23 34.54
CA ALA A 349 18.28 21.27 33.65
C ALA A 349 17.44 22.56 33.80
N ALA A 350 18.07 23.61 34.32
CA ALA A 350 17.44 24.91 34.57
C ALA A 350 17.56 25.86 33.37
N GLU A 351 18.62 25.71 32.57
CA GLU A 351 18.89 26.51 31.39
C GLU A 351 19.50 25.62 30.31
N ILE A 352 18.96 25.70 29.09
CA ILE A 352 19.34 24.85 27.96
C ILE A 352 19.52 25.67 26.70
N LYS A 353 20.37 25.18 25.80
CA LYS A 353 20.41 25.61 24.40
C LYS A 353 19.71 24.54 23.56
N ASN A 354 18.60 24.88 22.92
CA ASN A 354 17.84 23.94 22.08
C ASN A 354 18.22 24.12 20.59
N PHE A 355 18.18 23.05 19.81
CA PHE A 355 18.49 23.08 18.36
C PHE A 355 17.50 23.93 17.54
N SER A 356 16.26 24.07 18.03
CA SER A 356 15.16 24.71 17.31
C SER A 356 15.11 26.23 17.50
N HIS A 357 15.89 26.78 18.43
CA HIS A 357 15.78 28.17 18.83
C HIS A 357 17.15 28.78 19.19
N GLU A 358 17.39 30.02 18.78
CA GLU A 358 18.71 30.66 18.93
C GLU A 358 19.04 31.03 20.37
N HIS A 359 18.06 31.53 21.12
CA HIS A 359 18.25 31.95 22.50
C HIS A 359 18.18 30.77 23.47
N ASP A 360 18.85 30.93 24.62
CA ASP A 360 18.75 29.96 25.70
C ASP A 360 17.35 29.95 26.31
N LEU A 361 16.86 28.76 26.59
CA LEU A 361 15.57 28.56 27.23
C LEU A 361 15.78 28.24 28.72
N LYS A 362 14.92 28.81 29.56
CA LYS A 362 14.96 28.61 31.01
C LYS A 362 13.74 27.83 31.46
N LEU A 363 13.95 26.87 32.37
CA LEU A 363 12.85 26.10 32.94
C LEU A 363 12.06 27.01 33.89
N THR A 364 10.75 27.08 33.66
CA THR A 364 9.82 27.85 34.48
C THR A 364 8.96 26.89 35.31
N ASP A 365 8.79 27.21 36.59
CA ASP A 365 7.96 26.44 37.53
C ASP A 365 6.54 27.06 37.69
N GLU A 366 6.21 28.06 36.88
CA GLU A 366 4.85 28.57 36.74
C GLU A 366 4.02 27.50 36.01
N PHE A 367 2.77 27.30 36.43
CA PHE A 367 1.87 26.33 35.80
C PHE A 367 0.72 27.07 35.13
N GLY A 368 0.29 26.58 33.95
CA GLY A 368 -0.92 27.06 33.28
C GLY A 368 -0.80 28.46 32.72
N ILE A 369 0.09 28.66 31.75
CA ILE A 369 0.06 29.84 30.90
C ILE A 369 -0.93 29.62 29.75
N ASN A 370 -1.63 30.67 29.32
CA ASN A 370 -2.55 30.59 28.18
C ASN A 370 -1.80 30.58 26.84
N GLU A 371 -0.76 29.74 26.76
CA GLU A 371 0.15 29.64 25.63
C GLU A 371 0.28 28.21 25.12
N LYS A 372 0.49 28.10 23.82
CA LYS A 372 0.77 26.85 23.13
C LYS A 372 2.28 26.61 23.00
N CYS A 373 2.67 25.35 23.17
CA CYS A 373 4.01 24.86 22.90
C CYS A 373 4.33 24.96 21.40
N ASP A 374 5.50 25.50 21.06
CA ASP A 374 5.93 25.70 19.67
C ASP A 374 6.31 24.38 18.96
N ALA A 375 6.48 23.27 19.69
CA ALA A 375 6.76 21.98 19.09
C ALA A 375 5.50 21.16 18.79
N CYS A 376 4.59 21.05 19.76
CA CYS A 376 3.42 20.17 19.64
C CYS A 376 2.07 20.89 19.56
N THR A 377 2.09 22.22 19.59
CA THR A 377 0.92 23.11 19.44
C THR A 377 -0.19 22.91 20.47
N GLN A 378 0.06 22.12 21.53
CA GLN A 378 -0.81 21.97 22.70
C GLN A 378 -0.56 23.04 23.76
N TYR A 379 -1.60 23.36 24.54
CA TYR A 379 -1.50 24.29 25.67
C TYR A 379 -0.55 23.79 26.76
N ILE A 380 0.09 24.74 27.44
CA ILE A 380 1.10 24.47 28.45
C ILE A 380 0.49 24.50 29.86
N PHE A 381 0.17 23.31 30.38
CA PHE A 381 -0.29 23.12 31.75
C PHE A 381 0.76 22.49 32.68
N THR A 382 1.86 21.97 32.13
CA THR A 382 2.95 21.30 32.85
C THR A 382 4.25 22.08 32.77
N LEU A 383 5.31 21.59 33.42
CA LEU A 383 6.68 22.14 33.33
C LEU A 383 7.10 22.43 31.88
N TYR A 384 7.63 23.63 31.66
CA TYR A 384 8.03 24.11 30.34
C TYR A 384 9.30 24.95 30.40
N TYR A 385 9.93 25.08 29.25
CA TYR A 385 11.03 25.99 29.00
C TYR A 385 10.54 27.19 28.22
N ALA A 386 10.95 28.39 28.65
CA ALA A 386 10.60 29.64 28.00
C ALA A 386 11.84 30.42 27.58
N CYS A 387 11.74 31.12 26.45
CA CYS A 387 12.70 32.13 26.06
C CYS A 387 12.38 33.45 26.79
N ALA A 388 13.40 34.08 27.36
CA ALA A 388 13.23 35.40 27.99
C ALA A 388 13.20 36.57 26.98
N GLN A 389 13.57 36.31 25.72
CA GLN A 389 13.77 37.34 24.69
C GLN A 389 12.65 37.36 23.64
N CYS A 390 11.96 36.25 23.44
CA CYS A 390 10.85 36.14 22.50
C CYS A 390 9.79 35.16 23.01
N ARG A 391 8.65 35.16 22.33
CA ARG A 391 7.44 34.39 22.67
C ARG A 391 7.56 32.91 22.24
N PHE A 392 8.59 32.22 22.74
CA PHE A 392 8.90 30.83 22.40
C PHE A 392 8.87 29.94 23.65
N PHE A 393 8.08 28.86 23.59
CA PHE A 393 7.78 27.97 24.69
C PHE A 393 7.80 26.51 24.24
N LEU A 394 8.43 25.65 25.05
CA LEU A 394 8.44 24.20 24.81
C LEU A 394 8.07 23.46 26.10
N HIS A 395 7.18 22.47 26.02
CA HIS A 395 7.03 21.52 27.13
C HIS A 395 8.38 20.86 27.41
N LYS A 396 8.63 20.51 28.68
CA LYS A 396 9.82 19.73 29.05
C LYS A 396 9.91 18.43 28.22
N SER A 397 8.79 17.73 28.03
CA SER A 397 8.72 16.52 27.20
C SER A 397 9.03 16.78 25.73
N CYS A 398 8.62 17.92 25.18
CA CYS A 398 8.93 18.32 23.80
C CYS A 398 10.42 18.65 23.63
N VAL A 399 11.06 19.19 24.66
CA VAL A 399 12.53 19.36 24.68
C VAL A 399 13.22 18.00 24.68
N GLU A 400 12.69 16.98 25.35
CA GLU A 400 13.34 15.67 25.49
C GLU A 400 13.11 14.71 24.30
N LEU A 401 12.41 15.18 23.25
CA LEU A 401 12.25 14.44 22.00
C LEU A 401 13.61 14.07 21.39
N ARG A 402 13.68 12.96 20.66
CA ARG A 402 14.89 12.54 19.94
C ARG A 402 14.95 13.18 18.56
N ARG A 403 16.13 13.60 18.11
CA ARG A 403 16.30 14.16 16.74
C ARG A 403 16.02 13.15 15.62
N ARG A 404 16.18 11.86 15.90
CA ARG A 404 15.94 10.78 14.95
C ARG A 404 15.11 9.68 15.59
N MET A 405 14.08 9.21 14.89
CA MET A 405 13.22 8.12 15.37
C MET A 405 12.84 7.17 14.24
N ARG A 406 12.40 5.96 14.59
CA ARG A 406 11.69 5.05 13.68
C ARG A 406 10.23 5.03 14.09
N TYR A 407 9.32 4.95 13.13
CA TYR A 407 7.89 5.00 13.41
C TYR A 407 7.10 3.88 12.72
N PRO A 408 6.15 3.20 13.39
CA PRO A 408 5.48 1.99 12.86
C PRO A 408 4.72 2.12 11.52
N ILE A 409 4.41 3.33 11.05
CA ILE A 409 3.72 3.55 9.77
C ILE A 409 4.65 4.00 8.65
N HIS A 410 5.94 4.20 8.93
CA HIS A 410 6.91 4.68 7.95
C HIS A 410 8.23 3.91 8.01
N ARG A 411 8.77 3.53 6.85
CA ARG A 411 9.90 2.60 6.77
C ARG A 411 11.24 3.24 7.10
N HIS A 412 11.43 4.50 6.71
CA HIS A 412 12.68 5.19 6.92
C HIS A 412 12.73 5.82 8.32
N PRO A 413 13.91 6.01 8.91
CA PRO A 413 14.05 6.86 10.06
C PRO A 413 13.60 8.30 9.74
N LEU A 414 12.83 8.89 10.64
CA LEU A 414 12.35 10.26 10.55
C LEU A 414 13.28 11.20 11.31
N MET A 415 13.45 12.43 10.80
CA MET A 415 14.25 13.48 11.41
C MET A 415 13.37 14.59 11.97
N LEU A 416 13.61 15.00 13.22
CA LEU A 416 12.88 16.10 13.85
C LEU A 416 13.39 17.45 13.33
N LEU A 417 12.48 18.21 12.74
CA LEU A 417 12.69 19.54 12.19
C LEU A 417 11.78 20.55 12.89
N PRO A 418 12.27 21.77 13.17
CA PRO A 418 11.47 22.77 13.86
C PRO A 418 10.47 23.48 12.94
N LYS A 419 10.60 23.29 11.62
CA LYS A 419 9.72 23.82 10.58
C LYS A 419 9.64 22.81 9.44
N ALA A 420 8.50 22.77 8.76
CA ALA A 420 8.31 21.96 7.58
C ALA A 420 9.26 22.36 6.44
N THR A 421 9.68 21.39 5.63
CA THR A 421 10.58 21.60 4.49
C THR A 421 9.87 22.10 3.24
N TYR A 422 8.55 21.93 3.14
CA TYR A 422 7.78 22.14 1.91
C TYR A 422 6.69 23.21 2.00
N GLY A 423 6.27 23.59 3.22
CA GLY A 423 5.22 24.59 3.43
C GLY A 423 5.69 26.01 3.10
N TYR A 424 4.89 26.75 2.34
CA TYR A 424 5.18 28.15 1.98
C TYR A 424 5.12 29.11 3.17
N ASP A 425 4.38 28.76 4.22
CA ASP A 425 4.15 29.51 5.45
C ASP A 425 4.69 28.80 6.70
N GLY A 426 5.34 27.64 6.53
CA GLY A 426 5.79 26.79 7.62
C GLY A 426 4.77 25.75 8.09
N THR A 427 3.57 25.69 7.48
CA THR A 427 2.59 24.64 7.76
C THR A 427 2.89 23.33 7.01
N PHE A 428 2.34 22.23 7.49
CA PHE A 428 2.38 20.92 6.84
C PHE A 428 1.15 20.09 7.18
N GLY A 429 0.80 19.14 6.31
CA GLY A 429 -0.18 18.09 6.62
C GLY A 429 0.53 16.91 7.27
N CYS A 430 0.01 16.42 8.40
CA CYS A 430 0.51 15.20 9.02
C CYS A 430 -0.06 13.96 8.31
N ASP A 431 0.80 13.08 7.80
CA ASP A 431 0.40 11.85 7.08
C ASP A 431 -0.30 10.79 7.95
N ALA A 432 -0.36 11.00 9.28
CA ALA A 432 -1.03 10.09 10.20
C ALA A 432 -2.46 10.50 10.53
N CYS A 433 -2.72 11.80 10.71
CA CYS A 433 -4.01 12.34 11.13
C CYS A 433 -4.67 13.26 10.10
N ASP A 434 -4.01 13.52 8.97
CA ASP A 434 -4.43 14.43 7.90
C ASP A 434 -4.74 15.87 8.37
N CYS A 435 -4.30 16.24 9.58
CA CYS A 435 -4.46 17.59 10.12
C CYS A 435 -3.36 18.53 9.63
N SER A 436 -3.74 19.78 9.37
CA SER A 436 -2.78 20.87 9.16
C SER A 436 -2.11 21.26 10.48
N CYS A 437 -0.78 21.39 10.46
CA CYS A 437 0.07 21.61 11.63
C CYS A 437 1.13 22.69 11.32
N ASP A 438 1.52 23.48 12.32
CA ASP A 438 2.59 24.49 12.22
C ASP A 438 3.71 24.35 13.27
N GLY A 439 3.66 23.27 14.05
CA GLY A 439 4.69 22.90 15.03
C GLY A 439 5.91 22.20 14.43
N PHE A 440 6.59 21.40 15.24
CA PHE A 440 7.71 20.59 14.77
C PHE A 440 7.18 19.38 13.99
N THR A 441 7.97 18.90 13.01
CA THR A 441 7.65 17.71 12.20
C THR A 441 8.77 16.68 12.29
N TYR A 442 8.39 15.41 12.38
CA TYR A 442 9.26 14.28 12.05
C TYR A 442 9.14 14.00 10.55
N ASN A 443 10.14 14.41 9.80
CA ASN A 443 10.14 14.41 8.35
C ASN A 443 11.01 13.28 7.77
N CYS A 444 10.55 12.70 6.65
CA CYS A 444 11.37 11.94 5.72
C CYS A 444 11.39 12.65 4.36
N GLU A 445 12.54 13.23 4.01
CA GLU A 445 12.67 14.03 2.80
C GLU A 445 12.50 13.19 1.51
N GLU A 446 12.97 11.95 1.54
CA GLU A 446 12.91 11.01 0.42
C GLU A 446 11.46 10.66 0.06
N CYS A 447 10.64 10.38 1.07
CA CYS A 447 9.26 9.96 0.87
C CYS A 447 8.25 11.10 0.86
N LYS A 448 8.66 12.33 1.21
CA LYS A 448 7.75 13.44 1.48
C LYS A 448 6.73 13.08 2.55
N PHE A 449 7.21 12.46 3.62
CA PHE A 449 6.40 12.03 4.75
C PHE A 449 6.64 12.95 5.94
N ASP A 450 5.58 13.49 6.53
CA ASP A 450 5.58 14.40 7.66
C ASP A 450 4.67 13.88 8.78
N LEU A 451 5.19 13.85 10.00
CA LEU A 451 4.49 13.36 11.18
C LEU A 451 4.59 14.40 12.29
N ASP A 452 3.46 14.92 12.74
CA ASP A 452 3.43 15.88 13.85
C ASP A 452 3.86 15.22 15.18
N VAL A 453 4.29 16.06 16.13
CA VAL A 453 4.79 15.59 17.43
C VAL A 453 3.75 14.76 18.19
N GLN A 454 2.47 15.15 18.21
CA GLN A 454 1.44 14.42 18.96
C GLN A 454 1.21 13.02 18.37
N CYS A 455 1.11 12.91 17.04
CA CYS A 455 1.01 11.60 16.40
C CYS A 455 2.26 10.74 16.63
N SER A 456 3.45 11.35 16.62
CA SER A 456 4.73 10.63 16.84
C SER A 456 4.86 9.99 18.23
N LEU A 457 4.16 10.55 19.23
CA LEU A 457 4.18 10.07 20.61
C LEU A 457 3.27 8.86 20.83
N LEU A 458 2.35 8.57 19.90
CA LEU A 458 1.47 7.41 20.02
C LEU A 458 2.27 6.11 19.85
N PRO A 459 2.34 5.26 20.89
CA PRO A 459 3.02 3.98 20.80
C PRO A 459 2.19 3.00 19.97
N TYR A 460 2.84 2.02 19.39
CA TYR A 460 2.19 0.99 18.57
C TYR A 460 1.04 0.22 19.27
N LYS A 461 1.11 0.03 20.59
CA LYS A 461 0.12 -0.73 21.39
C LYS A 461 0.00 -0.18 22.81
N PHE A 462 -1.16 0.37 23.18
CA PHE A 462 -1.40 0.97 24.50
C PHE A 462 -2.87 0.88 24.93
N THR A 463 -3.17 1.20 26.18
CA THR A 463 -4.54 1.35 26.68
C THR A 463 -4.89 2.84 26.67
N HIS A 464 -5.99 3.22 26.03
CA HIS A 464 -6.46 4.60 25.96
C HIS A 464 -7.54 4.83 27.04
N ASP A 465 -7.64 6.03 27.60
CA ASP A 465 -8.56 6.30 28.73
C ASP A 465 -10.04 6.10 28.37
N SER A 466 -10.41 6.24 27.09
CA SER A 466 -11.75 5.94 26.60
C SER A 466 -12.08 4.44 26.48
N HIS A 467 -11.10 3.55 26.61
CA HIS A 467 -11.29 2.12 26.36
C HIS A 467 -10.41 1.20 27.22
N LYS A 468 -11.02 0.21 27.87
CA LYS A 468 -10.33 -0.67 28.85
C LYS A 468 -9.29 -1.61 28.24
N HIS A 469 -9.49 -2.06 27.00
CA HIS A 469 -8.56 -2.97 26.33
C HIS A 469 -7.44 -2.19 25.63
N ARG A 470 -6.38 -2.91 25.24
CA ARG A 470 -5.27 -2.32 24.49
C ARG A 470 -5.68 -2.10 23.04
N LEU A 471 -5.49 -0.89 22.55
CA LEU A 471 -5.55 -0.57 21.14
C LEU A 471 -4.21 -0.87 20.50
N ILE A 472 -4.25 -1.41 19.29
CA ILE A 472 -3.07 -1.73 18.49
C ILE A 472 -3.22 -1.01 17.15
N LEU A 473 -2.12 -0.46 16.65
CA LEU A 473 -2.07 0.22 15.37
C LEU A 473 -2.13 -0.77 14.20
N SER A 474 -3.10 -0.60 13.29
CA SER A 474 -3.22 -1.40 12.07
C SER A 474 -3.68 -0.59 10.87
N ARG A 475 -3.40 -1.13 9.69
CA ARG A 475 -4.00 -0.66 8.44
C ARG A 475 -5.42 -1.21 8.37
N SER A 476 -6.38 -0.30 8.24
CA SER A 476 -7.80 -0.61 8.18
C SER A 476 -8.10 -1.55 7.02
N GLN A 477 -8.90 -2.59 7.29
CA GLN A 477 -9.58 -3.36 6.25
C GLN A 477 -10.92 -2.69 5.98
N GLU A 478 -11.37 -2.66 4.73
CA GLU A 478 -12.58 -1.93 4.30
C GLU A 478 -13.75 -2.09 5.30
N GLY A 479 -14.23 -0.96 5.84
CA GLY A 479 -15.45 -0.91 6.67
C GLY A 479 -15.26 -0.59 8.16
N ARG A 480 -14.03 -0.52 8.69
CA ARG A 480 -13.81 -0.10 10.09
C ARG A 480 -13.72 1.43 10.20
N LYS A 481 -14.53 2.01 11.08
CA LYS A 481 -14.61 3.46 11.32
C LYS A 481 -14.17 3.84 12.72
N CYS A 482 -13.70 5.07 12.90
CA CYS A 482 -13.44 5.63 14.23
C CYS A 482 -14.74 5.75 15.03
N ASN A 483 -14.75 5.24 16.26
CA ASN A 483 -15.93 5.27 17.14
C ASN A 483 -16.34 6.68 17.58
N ASN A 484 -15.43 7.65 17.50
CA ASN A 484 -15.71 9.03 17.94
C ASN A 484 -16.13 9.97 16.82
N CYS A 485 -15.68 9.78 15.59
CA CYS A 485 -15.95 10.73 14.49
C CYS A 485 -16.50 10.05 13.22
N ASP A 486 -16.70 8.73 13.23
CA ASP A 486 -17.15 7.93 12.10
C ASP A 486 -16.23 8.03 10.84
N SER A 487 -15.00 8.55 11.00
CA SER A 487 -13.99 8.62 9.94
C SER A 487 -13.59 7.21 9.46
N ASN A 488 -13.28 7.10 8.17
CA ASN A 488 -12.87 5.84 7.54
C ASN A 488 -11.40 5.90 7.14
N GLU A 489 -10.54 6.13 8.13
CA GLU A 489 -9.11 6.29 7.90
C GLU A 489 -8.43 4.98 7.49
N LYS A 490 -7.37 5.13 6.67
CA LYS A 490 -6.57 3.98 6.20
C LYS A 490 -5.80 3.32 7.33
N ILE A 491 -5.48 4.06 8.38
CA ILE A 491 -4.72 3.58 9.54
C ILE A 491 -5.48 3.97 10.80
N LEU A 492 -5.79 2.98 11.63
CA LEU A 492 -6.54 3.13 12.87
C LEU A 492 -5.85 2.37 13.99
N PHE A 493 -6.12 2.80 15.22
CA PHE A 493 -5.89 2.01 16.41
C PHE A 493 -7.16 1.28 16.77
N TYR A 494 -7.16 -0.04 16.78
CA TYR A 494 -8.36 -0.81 17.11
C TYR A 494 -8.06 -1.87 18.16
N CYS A 495 -9.12 -2.25 18.84
CA CYS A 495 -9.13 -3.26 19.88
C CYS A 495 -9.21 -4.65 19.24
N ALA A 496 -8.38 -5.58 19.73
CA ALA A 496 -8.47 -6.97 19.30
C ALA A 496 -9.66 -7.72 19.92
N ASP A 497 -10.13 -7.25 21.08
CA ASP A 497 -11.15 -7.92 21.90
C ASP A 497 -12.58 -7.46 21.59
N CYS A 498 -12.76 -6.33 20.88
CA CYS A 498 -14.06 -5.79 20.50
C CYS A 498 -13.95 -4.89 19.26
N GLU A 499 -15.07 -4.39 18.73
CA GLU A 499 -15.13 -3.56 17.51
C GLU A 499 -14.72 -2.09 17.72
N PHE A 500 -14.05 -1.76 18.82
CA PHE A 500 -13.66 -0.39 19.12
C PHE A 500 -12.40 0.03 18.34
N ALA A 501 -12.46 1.18 17.67
CA ALA A 501 -11.38 1.76 16.88
C ALA A 501 -11.36 3.28 17.02
N LEU A 502 -10.16 3.87 16.97
CA LEU A 502 -9.93 5.31 16.96
C LEU A 502 -8.93 5.68 15.88
N ASP A 503 -9.15 6.82 15.24
CA ASP A 503 -8.17 7.45 14.36
C ASP A 503 -7.15 8.26 15.15
N PHE A 504 -6.10 8.72 14.46
CA PHE A 504 -5.07 9.55 15.07
C PHE A 504 -5.62 10.85 15.61
N GLN A 505 -6.51 11.53 14.87
CA GLN A 505 -7.06 12.82 15.26
C GLN A 505 -7.78 12.74 16.62
N CYS A 506 -8.61 11.72 16.83
CA CYS A 506 -9.32 11.52 18.09
C CYS A 506 -8.38 11.10 19.22
N LEU A 507 -7.34 10.31 18.93
CA LEU A 507 -6.34 9.92 19.93
C LEU A 507 -5.44 11.05 20.40
N THR A 508 -5.25 12.08 19.58
CA THR A 508 -4.41 13.23 19.90
C THR A 508 -5.20 14.40 20.48
N LEU A 509 -6.51 14.22 20.74
CA LEU A 509 -7.31 15.25 21.40
C LEU A 509 -6.77 15.54 22.80
N PRO A 510 -6.55 16.82 23.16
CA PRO A 510 -6.06 17.16 24.49
C PRO A 510 -7.10 16.80 25.54
N HIS A 511 -6.68 16.10 26.59
CA HIS A 511 -7.57 15.76 27.70
C HIS A 511 -8.10 17.01 28.42
N THR A 512 -7.29 18.06 28.53
CA THR A 512 -7.68 19.36 29.09
C THR A 512 -7.31 20.49 28.15
N VAL A 513 -8.19 21.48 28.01
CA VAL A 513 -7.98 22.60 27.10
C VAL A 513 -8.52 23.90 27.68
N TRP A 514 -7.91 25.01 27.30
CA TRP A 514 -8.38 26.35 27.62
C TRP A 514 -9.22 26.91 26.48
N TYR A 515 -10.26 27.69 26.81
CA TYR A 515 -11.12 28.34 25.85
C TYR A 515 -11.19 29.84 26.18
N GLU A 516 -10.82 30.70 25.22
CA GLU A 516 -10.65 32.15 25.42
C GLU A 516 -11.83 32.86 26.09
N GLN A 517 -13.05 32.37 25.84
CA GLN A 517 -14.28 32.99 26.31
C GLN A 517 -14.79 32.37 27.63
N HIS A 518 -14.01 31.51 28.27
CA HIS A 518 -14.37 30.86 29.53
C HIS A 518 -13.18 30.80 30.49
N GLU A 519 -13.41 31.14 31.76
CA GLU A 519 -12.32 31.23 32.74
C GLU A 519 -11.76 29.86 33.16
N HIS A 520 -12.62 28.84 33.21
CA HIS A 520 -12.23 27.50 33.63
C HIS A 520 -11.75 26.63 32.47
N LEU A 521 -11.03 25.56 32.80
CA LEU A 521 -10.59 24.58 31.81
C LEU A 521 -11.72 23.62 31.45
N PHE A 522 -11.71 23.20 30.19
CA PHE A 522 -12.57 22.13 29.71
C PHE A 522 -11.82 20.79 29.74
N THR A 523 -12.52 19.74 30.15
CA THR A 523 -12.04 18.36 30.19
C THR A 523 -12.77 17.53 29.14
N LEU A 524 -12.03 16.67 28.45
CA LEU A 524 -12.60 15.77 27.45
C LEU A 524 -13.40 14.65 28.14
N CYS A 525 -14.64 14.45 27.69
CA CYS A 525 -15.50 13.37 28.18
C CYS A 525 -15.70 12.30 27.10
N TYR A 526 -15.47 11.04 27.50
CA TYR A 526 -15.65 9.87 26.63
C TYR A 526 -16.98 9.16 26.85
N ALA A 527 -17.69 9.47 27.94
CA ALA A 527 -18.88 8.76 28.33
C ALA A 527 -20.05 9.10 27.38
N PRO A 528 -20.83 8.10 26.95
CA PRO A 528 -22.09 8.40 26.31
C PRO A 528 -22.99 9.13 27.30
N GLU A 529 -23.74 10.09 26.78
CA GLU A 529 -24.76 10.76 27.58
C GLU A 529 -25.96 9.81 27.80
N ASP A 530 -26.90 10.17 28.68
CA ASP A 530 -28.03 9.31 29.06
C ASP A 530 -29.05 9.05 27.91
N ASP A 531 -30.28 8.61 28.20
CA ASP A 531 -31.33 8.43 27.17
C ASP A 531 -32.25 9.67 27.07
N SER A 532 -31.75 10.86 27.41
CA SER A 532 -32.58 12.09 27.50
C SER A 532 -32.90 12.75 26.14
N ASP A 533 -32.47 12.13 25.02
CA ASP A 533 -32.75 12.48 23.61
C ASP A 533 -32.40 13.93 23.17
N GLU A 534 -31.98 14.82 24.08
CA GLU A 534 -31.78 16.25 23.88
C GLU A 534 -30.47 16.75 24.51
N TYR A 535 -29.36 16.63 23.76
CA TYR A 535 -28.06 17.18 24.13
C TYR A 535 -27.74 18.39 23.28
N TYR A 536 -27.36 19.50 23.90
CA TYR A 536 -27.00 20.72 23.21
C TYR A 536 -25.59 21.18 23.58
N CYS A 537 -24.97 21.91 22.68
CA CYS A 537 -23.71 22.61 22.92
C CYS A 537 -24.01 24.01 23.45
N ASP A 538 -23.47 24.37 24.60
CA ASP A 538 -23.69 25.67 25.24
C ASP A 538 -22.99 26.83 24.51
N ILE A 539 -22.16 26.53 23.50
CA ILE A 539 -21.46 27.54 22.70
C ILE A 539 -22.22 27.89 21.43
N CYS A 540 -22.65 26.89 20.64
CA CYS A 540 -23.34 27.13 19.36
C CYS A 540 -24.85 26.88 19.41
N GLU A 541 -25.37 26.40 20.54
CA GLU A 541 -26.78 26.04 20.73
C GLU A 541 -27.30 24.94 19.76
N GLU A 542 -26.41 24.25 19.05
CA GLU A 542 -26.75 23.12 18.18
C GLU A 542 -26.77 21.79 18.94
N LYS A 543 -27.56 20.84 18.42
CA LYS A 543 -27.66 19.48 19.00
C LYS A 543 -26.30 18.75 18.93
N ARG A 544 -25.95 18.05 20.00
CA ARG A 544 -24.81 17.12 20.07
C ARG A 544 -25.27 15.70 19.78
N ASP A 545 -24.38 14.92 19.18
CA ASP A 545 -24.58 13.48 19.02
C ASP A 545 -24.02 12.78 20.27
N PRO A 546 -24.84 12.08 21.07
CA PRO A 546 -24.41 11.45 22.32
C PRO A 546 -23.41 10.31 22.13
N ARG A 547 -23.20 9.84 20.89
CA ARG A 547 -22.18 8.84 20.55
C ARG A 547 -20.77 9.42 20.51
N PHE A 548 -20.64 10.74 20.31
CA PHE A 548 -19.37 11.41 20.11
C PHE A 548 -18.91 12.13 21.37
N TRP A 549 -17.59 12.22 21.53
CA TRP A 549 -16.96 12.89 22.66
C TRP A 549 -17.20 14.39 22.61
N PHE A 550 -17.16 15.00 23.79
CA PHE A 550 -17.39 16.42 23.97
C PHE A 550 -16.50 16.95 25.07
N TYR A 551 -16.31 18.28 25.09
CA TYR A 551 -15.63 18.96 26.18
C TYR A 551 -16.65 19.43 27.20
N TYR A 552 -16.30 19.34 28.48
CA TYR A 552 -17.10 19.92 29.54
C TYR A 552 -16.26 20.67 30.57
N CYS A 553 -16.83 21.73 31.13
CA CYS A 553 -16.26 22.41 32.29
C CYS A 553 -16.81 21.75 33.56
N ALA A 554 -15.94 21.22 34.41
CA ALA A 554 -16.35 20.58 35.67
C ALA A 554 -16.94 21.58 36.68
N ASP A 555 -16.50 22.84 36.64
CA ASP A 555 -16.91 23.89 37.58
C ASP A 555 -18.26 24.53 37.21
N CYS A 556 -18.51 24.72 35.91
CA CYS A 556 -19.70 25.39 35.39
C CYS A 556 -20.71 24.44 34.75
N LEU A 557 -20.37 23.17 34.55
CA LEU A 557 -21.17 22.19 33.81
C LEU A 557 -21.49 22.61 32.36
N TYR A 558 -20.67 23.50 31.78
CA TYR A 558 -20.75 23.87 30.38
C TYR A 558 -20.33 22.69 29.50
N LEU A 559 -21.13 22.36 28.50
CA LEU A 559 -20.94 21.25 27.57
C LEU A 559 -20.77 21.80 26.16
N ALA A 560 -19.72 21.38 25.45
CA ALA A 560 -19.40 21.93 24.13
C ALA A 560 -18.93 20.86 23.14
N HIS A 561 -19.27 21.04 21.86
CA HIS A 561 -18.66 20.24 20.78
C HIS A 561 -17.14 20.43 20.78
N LEU A 562 -16.40 19.40 20.37
CA LEU A 562 -14.95 19.46 20.17
C LEU A 562 -14.55 20.66 19.28
N LYS A 563 -15.20 20.80 18.12
CA LYS A 563 -14.96 21.90 17.15
C LYS A 563 -15.21 23.29 17.73
N CYS A 564 -16.14 23.44 18.68
CA CYS A 564 -16.49 24.75 19.25
C CYS A 564 -15.40 25.24 20.21
N ILE A 565 -14.71 24.31 20.89
CA ILE A 565 -13.61 24.62 21.80
C ILE A 565 -12.28 24.73 21.06
N LEU A 566 -12.03 23.80 20.14
CA LEU A 566 -10.74 23.66 19.46
C LEU A 566 -10.58 24.55 18.22
N GLY A 567 -11.69 24.98 17.62
CA GLY A 567 -11.69 25.70 16.35
C GLY A 567 -11.45 24.79 15.14
N GLU A 568 -11.24 25.42 13.98
CA GLU A 568 -11.07 24.72 12.70
C GLU A 568 -9.66 24.13 12.54
N PHE A 569 -8.64 24.78 13.10
CA PHE A 569 -7.23 24.36 13.00
C PHE A 569 -6.60 24.22 14.40
N PRO A 570 -6.94 23.13 15.14
CA PRO A 570 -6.47 22.94 16.52
C PRO A 570 -4.95 22.86 16.66
N ASN A 571 -4.30 22.30 15.64
CA ASN A 571 -2.87 21.99 15.64
C ASN A 571 -2.02 23.15 15.08
N GLU A 572 -2.63 24.32 14.89
CA GLU A 572 -1.95 25.55 14.49
C GLU A 572 -1.91 26.58 15.63
N LYS A 573 -0.85 27.39 15.66
CA LYS A 573 -0.63 28.52 16.58
C LYS A 573 -0.77 29.83 15.80
N TYR A 574 -1.99 30.37 15.74
CA TYR A 574 -2.24 31.67 15.12
C TYR A 574 -1.41 32.79 15.76
N GLY A 575 -0.66 33.52 14.95
CA GLY A 575 -0.03 34.80 15.32
C GLY A 575 1.46 34.76 15.68
N ASN A 576 2.31 34.40 14.71
CA ASN A 576 3.72 34.80 14.69
C ASN A 576 3.98 35.92 13.69
#